data_AF-A0A2V7HQJ3-F1
#
_entry.id   AF-A0A2V7HQJ3-F1
#
_cell.length_a   1.000
_cell.length_b   1.000
_cell.length_c   1.000
_cell.angle_alpha   90.00
_cell.angle_beta   90.00
_cell.angle_gamma   90.00
#
_symmetry.space_group_name_H-M   'P 1'
#
loop_
_entity.id
_entity.type
_entity.pdbx_description
1 polymer ?
#
loop_
_entity_poly.entity_id
_entity_poly.type
_entity_poly.pdbx_seq_one_letter_code
_entity_poly.pdbx_strand_id
1 'polypeptide(L)'
;MEKRRASSPPPRRKATPGDWLLAFPQLRERGFRRPIGRAERIFSATAVALLVLFAVGWSWSIARARAGGDAGLTPATATITAALTDASAPSVAYLTDAALTALATPARGESGKLRARIQAGGSPISPILADTIPSGAVATFSSGAAAESTSTLAAPNRPGIWNLALKIGNAIKPLGEFSVITLRPASEEKGGRLGLYYIGNWPAARKGRPGVAYSPPTGFIEVTQQNQNTQLSEHFKLKDFLPHDQQNVWPKYIVLDMKLVDKDELVLQDLQEHGINPAGVRVMSGFRTPQYNAGGGDPRGRAALSRHMYGDANDIYIDNNGDGQMDDLNHDGRVNIADAKVIQDAVNRVERAHPSLIGGCGIYSGTSAHGPFTHIDTRGYPARWIGTGDS
;
A
#
# COMPACT_ATOMS: atom_id res chain seq x y z
N MET A 1 98.47 16.26 -80.59
CA MET A 1 98.14 17.60 -81.08
C MET A 1 96.65 17.60 -81.45
N GLU A 2 95.92 18.63 -80.99
CA GLU A 2 94.59 19.08 -81.45
C GLU A 2 93.35 18.16 -81.26
N LYS A 3 92.52 18.39 -80.23
CA LYS A 3 91.31 19.24 -80.07
C LYS A 3 89.97 18.58 -80.45
N ARG A 4 88.97 18.80 -79.59
CA ARG A 4 87.61 18.24 -79.59
C ARG A 4 86.53 19.34 -79.72
N ARG A 5 85.49 18.99 -80.49
CA ARG A 5 84.02 19.04 -80.27
C ARG A 5 83.31 20.25 -79.62
N ALA A 6 82.45 20.86 -80.43
CA ALA A 6 80.97 20.91 -80.42
C ALA A 6 80.12 21.09 -79.13
N SER A 7 79.14 21.99 -79.30
CA SER A 7 77.69 21.91 -78.99
C SER A 7 77.11 22.52 -77.69
N SER A 8 76.08 23.32 -77.96
CA SER A 8 74.89 23.71 -77.19
C SER A 8 74.97 24.83 -76.14
N PRO A 9 74.00 25.79 -76.14
CA PRO A 9 74.06 27.07 -75.43
C PRO A 9 73.35 27.03 -74.06
N PRO A 10 73.52 28.08 -73.22
CA PRO A 10 73.82 27.87 -71.81
C PRO A 10 72.76 28.57 -70.88
N PRO A 11 73.07 28.99 -69.63
CA PRO A 11 72.41 28.52 -68.41
C PRO A 11 71.67 29.70 -67.67
N ARG A 12 71.02 29.57 -66.51
CA ARG A 12 71.57 29.55 -65.12
C ARG A 12 70.37 29.62 -64.15
N ARG A 13 70.21 28.70 -63.19
CA ARG A 13 70.65 28.72 -61.76
C ARG A 13 70.21 29.98 -60.98
N LYS A 14 69.21 29.89 -60.08
CA LYS A 14 69.14 29.35 -58.68
C LYS A 14 69.75 30.29 -57.62
N ALA A 15 68.90 30.82 -56.72
CA ALA A 15 69.13 30.94 -55.25
C ALA A 15 67.82 31.41 -54.53
N THR A 16 67.54 30.79 -53.38
CA THR A 16 66.63 31.20 -52.26
C THR A 16 67.42 32.06 -51.23
N PRO A 17 66.92 32.54 -50.05
CA PRO A 17 65.58 32.59 -49.41
C PRO A 17 65.19 33.99 -48.82
N GLY A 18 63.91 34.21 -48.44
CA GLY A 18 63.52 35.17 -47.39
C GLY A 18 62.70 36.41 -47.79
N ASP A 19 61.41 36.35 -47.47
CA ASP A 19 60.42 37.42 -47.27
C ASP A 19 60.05 38.38 -48.41
N TRP A 20 58.74 38.47 -48.70
CA TRP A 20 57.91 39.68 -48.78
C TRP A 20 56.58 39.35 -49.53
N LEU A 21 55.50 39.21 -48.75
CA LEU A 21 54.10 39.60 -49.01
C LEU A 21 53.35 39.15 -50.30
N LEU A 22 52.23 38.45 -50.04
CA LEU A 22 50.88 38.63 -50.62
C LEU A 22 50.72 38.89 -52.14
N ALA A 23 50.27 37.87 -52.89
CA ALA A 23 49.24 38.02 -53.95
C ALA A 23 48.81 36.66 -54.52
N PHE A 24 47.63 36.16 -54.13
CA PHE A 24 46.92 35.14 -54.90
C PHE A 24 46.12 35.83 -56.02
N PRO A 25 46.09 35.27 -57.25
CA PRO A 25 45.25 35.80 -58.32
C PRO A 25 43.77 35.57 -58.00
N GLN A 26 42.97 36.63 -58.20
CA GLN A 26 41.52 36.66 -57.99
C GLN A 26 40.80 35.60 -58.85
N LEU A 27 40.22 34.58 -58.21
CA LEU A 27 39.20 33.74 -58.83
C LEU A 27 37.87 34.50 -58.84
N ARG A 28 37.41 34.89 -60.02
CA ARG A 28 36.05 35.37 -60.27
C ARG A 28 35.06 34.25 -59.95
N GLU A 29 34.34 34.35 -58.83
CA GLU A 29 33.18 33.51 -58.57
C GLU A 29 32.05 33.85 -59.56
N ARG A 30 31.76 32.92 -60.49
CA ARG A 30 30.46 32.89 -61.17
C ARG A 30 29.43 32.28 -60.22
N GLY A 31 28.82 33.12 -59.40
CA GLY A 31 27.70 32.75 -58.54
C GLY A 31 26.47 32.36 -59.35
N PHE A 32 26.24 31.06 -59.54
CA PHE A 32 24.97 30.53 -60.00
C PHE A 32 24.12 30.15 -58.79
N ARG A 33 23.43 31.12 -58.18
CA ARG A 33 22.41 30.84 -57.15
C ARG A 33 21.16 30.33 -57.86
N ARG A 34 20.87 29.03 -57.73
CA ARG A 34 19.55 28.47 -58.08
C ARG A 34 18.47 29.18 -57.25
N PRO A 35 17.40 29.70 -57.84
CA PRO A 35 16.28 30.23 -57.08
C PRO A 35 15.55 29.09 -56.37
N ILE A 36 15.38 29.21 -55.04
CA ILE A 36 14.63 28.27 -54.19
C ILE A 36 13.22 28.08 -54.77
N GLY A 37 12.92 26.87 -55.22
CA GLY A 37 11.64 26.52 -55.84
C GLY A 37 10.48 26.65 -54.87
N ARG A 38 9.25 26.84 -55.39
CA ARG A 38 8.03 26.92 -54.56
C ARG A 38 7.90 25.75 -53.58
N ALA A 39 8.24 24.53 -54.03
CA ALA A 39 8.19 23.33 -53.20
C ALA A 39 9.15 23.38 -52.00
N GLU A 40 10.34 23.95 -52.19
CA GLU A 40 11.37 24.04 -51.16
C GLU A 40 11.01 25.12 -50.12
N ARG A 41 10.38 26.23 -50.55
CA ARG A 41 9.80 27.22 -49.63
C ARG A 41 8.62 26.67 -48.82
N ILE A 42 7.77 25.87 -49.47
CA ILE A 42 6.64 25.21 -48.78
C ILE A 42 7.16 24.21 -47.76
N PHE A 43 8.17 23.40 -48.11
CA PHE A 43 8.82 22.47 -47.19
C PHE A 43 9.47 23.20 -46.00
N SER A 44 10.27 24.25 -46.25
CA SER A 44 10.88 25.04 -45.17
C SER A 44 9.83 25.69 -44.26
N ALA A 45 8.77 26.27 -44.83
CA ALA A 45 7.69 26.86 -44.04
C ALA A 45 6.96 25.81 -43.18
N THR A 46 6.73 24.61 -43.73
CA THR A 46 6.07 23.51 -43.03
C THR A 46 6.96 22.95 -41.92
N ALA A 47 8.27 22.80 -42.17
CA ALA A 47 9.24 22.35 -41.18
C ALA A 47 9.38 23.35 -40.02
N VAL A 48 9.43 24.66 -40.32
CA VAL A 48 9.43 25.71 -39.28
C VAL A 48 8.12 25.70 -38.49
N ALA A 49 6.97 25.57 -39.15
CA ALA A 49 5.68 25.47 -38.46
C ALA A 49 5.60 24.25 -37.52
N LEU A 50 6.11 23.09 -37.96
CA LEU A 50 6.21 21.88 -37.14
C LEU A 50 7.15 22.08 -35.94
N LEU A 51 8.31 22.70 -36.13
CA LEU A 51 9.25 23.00 -35.04
C LEU A 51 8.64 23.97 -34.02
N VAL A 52 7.91 24.99 -34.48
CA VAL A 52 7.22 25.94 -33.60
C VAL A 52 6.10 25.24 -32.83
N LEU A 53 5.29 24.40 -33.49
CA LEU A 53 4.27 23.59 -32.82
C LEU A 53 4.86 22.63 -31.79
N PHE A 54 6.01 22.02 -32.10
CA PHE A 54 6.72 21.14 -31.16
C PHE A 54 7.27 21.93 -29.98
N ALA A 55 7.87 23.11 -30.21
CA ALA A 55 8.37 23.97 -29.17
C ALA A 55 7.26 24.51 -28.26
N VAL A 56 6.10 24.89 -28.84
CA VAL A 56 4.91 25.32 -28.09
C VAL A 56 4.31 24.15 -27.31
N GLY A 57 4.18 22.98 -27.92
CA GLY A 57 3.69 21.76 -27.24
C GLY A 57 4.60 21.32 -26.10
N TRP A 58 5.92 21.37 -26.30
CA TRP A 58 6.91 21.05 -25.27
C TRP A 58 6.91 22.10 -24.14
N SER A 59 6.83 23.38 -24.48
CA SER A 59 6.74 24.47 -23.50
C SER A 59 5.43 24.40 -22.71
N TRP A 60 4.32 24.06 -23.36
CA TRP A 60 3.02 23.85 -22.73
C TRP A 60 3.03 22.60 -21.84
N SER A 61 3.69 21.52 -22.26
CA SER A 61 3.90 20.33 -21.43
C SER A 61 4.72 20.63 -20.18
N ILE A 62 5.80 21.42 -20.28
CA ILE A 62 6.61 21.85 -19.14
C ILE A 62 5.80 22.79 -18.23
N ALA A 63 5.06 23.74 -18.80
CA ALA A 63 4.20 24.64 -18.03
C ALA A 63 3.07 23.87 -17.32
N ARG A 64 2.49 22.85 -17.95
CA ARG A 64 1.47 21.99 -17.35
C ARG A 64 2.05 21.02 -16.31
N ALA A 65 3.29 20.56 -16.48
CA ALA A 65 4.01 19.81 -15.45
C ALA A 65 4.37 20.68 -14.22
N ARG A 66 4.61 21.98 -14.42
CA ARG A 66 4.82 22.95 -13.33
C ARG A 66 3.52 23.40 -12.67
N ALA A 67 2.42 23.50 -13.43
CA ALA A 67 1.11 23.93 -12.95
C ALA A 67 0.30 22.79 -12.32
N GLY A 68 0.49 21.56 -12.80
CA GLY A 68 0.09 20.34 -12.11
C GLY A 68 1.19 19.97 -11.12
N GLY A 69 1.31 20.74 -10.04
CA GLY A 69 2.34 20.51 -9.02
C GLY A 69 2.37 19.05 -8.57
N ASP A 70 3.59 18.48 -8.51
CA ASP A 70 4.03 17.35 -7.69
C ASP A 70 2.98 16.30 -7.28
N ALA A 71 2.12 15.89 -8.22
CA ALA A 71 1.24 14.75 -8.04
C ALA A 71 2.04 13.47 -8.27
N GLY A 72 2.95 13.17 -7.34
CA GLY A 72 3.78 11.97 -7.39
C GLY A 72 4.89 11.91 -6.34
N LEU A 73 5.25 13.02 -5.70
CA LEU A 73 6.22 13.05 -4.62
C LEU A 73 5.56 13.66 -3.40
N THR A 74 5.36 12.85 -2.37
CA THR A 74 4.94 13.39 -1.06
C THR A 74 6.01 14.38 -0.58
N PRO A 75 5.67 15.36 0.29
CA PRO A 75 6.68 16.24 0.88
C PRO A 75 7.83 15.47 1.54
N ALA A 76 7.55 14.27 2.07
CA ALA A 76 8.57 13.35 2.57
C ALA A 76 9.48 12.83 1.45
N THR A 77 8.92 12.42 0.31
CA THR A 77 9.72 11.99 -0.86
C THR A 77 10.58 13.13 -1.40
N ALA A 78 10.04 14.35 -1.50
CA ALA A 78 10.81 15.52 -1.92
C ALA A 78 11.95 15.84 -0.94
N THR A 79 11.70 15.70 0.37
CA THR A 79 12.71 15.91 1.42
C THR A 79 13.81 14.82 1.37
N ILE A 80 13.41 13.55 1.15
CA ILE A 80 14.35 12.43 1.02
C ILE A 80 15.18 12.55 -0.27
N THR A 81 14.56 12.89 -1.40
CA THR A 81 15.27 13.10 -2.67
C THR A 81 16.24 14.27 -2.57
N ALA A 82 15.83 15.41 -1.98
CA ALA A 82 16.72 16.56 -1.77
C ALA A 82 17.93 16.19 -0.89
N ALA A 83 17.72 15.41 0.17
CA ALA A 83 18.79 14.92 1.04
C ALA A 83 19.73 13.91 0.35
N LEU A 84 19.26 13.19 -0.67
CA LEU A 84 20.06 12.20 -1.41
C LEU A 84 20.83 12.82 -2.61
N THR A 85 20.35 13.93 -3.17
CA THR A 85 20.95 14.57 -4.37
C THR A 85 21.88 15.74 -4.06
N ASP A 86 21.84 16.28 -2.84
CA ASP A 86 22.73 17.36 -2.44
C ASP A 86 24.06 16.78 -1.92
N ALA A 87 25.16 17.08 -2.64
CA ALA A 87 26.51 16.64 -2.26
C ALA A 87 27.01 17.28 -0.94
N SER A 88 26.33 18.31 -0.45
CA SER A 88 26.57 18.96 0.84
C SER A 88 25.61 18.49 1.94
N ALA A 89 24.65 17.63 1.63
CA ALA A 89 23.79 17.02 2.64
C ALA A 89 24.62 16.10 3.56
N PRO A 90 24.30 16.04 4.86
CA PRO A 90 24.91 15.09 5.77
C PRO A 90 24.81 13.67 5.19
N SER A 91 25.84 12.85 5.42
CA SER A 91 25.89 11.46 4.93
C SER A 91 24.59 10.69 5.22
N VAL A 92 24.33 9.65 4.42
CA VAL A 92 23.19 8.70 4.40
C VAL A 92 22.65 8.25 5.79
N ALA A 93 23.39 8.53 6.87
CA ALA A 93 22.94 8.48 8.26
C ALA A 93 21.73 9.38 8.61
N TYR A 94 21.30 10.30 7.73
CA TYR A 94 20.22 11.25 8.00
C TYR A 94 18.81 10.82 7.59
N LEU A 95 18.56 9.52 7.37
CA LEU A 95 17.18 9.05 7.50
C LEU A 95 16.77 9.13 8.97
N THR A 96 16.26 10.31 9.31
CA THR A 96 15.59 10.61 10.57
C THR A 96 14.43 9.63 10.77
N ASP A 97 14.08 9.36 12.03
CA ASP A 97 12.89 8.55 12.35
C ASP A 97 11.64 9.10 11.64
N ALA A 98 11.58 10.42 11.39
CA ALA A 98 10.52 11.06 10.61
C ALA A 98 10.40 10.54 9.16
N ALA A 99 11.50 10.26 8.47
CA ALA A 99 11.48 9.70 7.12
C ALA A 99 10.98 8.24 7.13
N LEU A 100 11.38 7.45 8.12
CA LEU A 100 10.91 6.08 8.30
C LEU A 100 9.43 6.03 8.69
N THR A 101 9.00 6.93 9.59
CA THR A 101 7.60 7.10 9.95
C THR A 101 6.78 7.50 8.73
N ALA A 102 7.26 8.45 7.92
CA ALA A 102 6.57 8.86 6.69
C ALA A 102 6.42 7.72 5.67
N LEU A 103 7.43 6.84 5.54
CA LEU A 103 7.34 5.63 4.72
C LEU A 103 6.28 4.65 5.25
N ALA A 104 6.13 4.56 6.57
CA ALA A 104 5.16 3.67 7.19
C ALA A 104 3.75 4.28 7.34
N THR A 105 3.60 5.60 7.22
CA THR A 105 2.30 6.28 7.37
C THR A 105 1.21 5.68 6.49
N PRO A 106 1.43 5.43 5.17
CA PRO A 106 0.42 4.77 4.34
C PRO A 106 0.09 3.35 4.84
N ALA A 107 1.07 2.65 5.41
CA ALA A 107 0.91 1.34 6.00
C ALA A 107 0.09 1.33 7.30
N ARG A 108 -0.18 2.50 7.89
CA ARG A 108 -0.94 2.60 9.13
C ARG A 108 -2.44 2.82 8.94
N GLY A 109 -2.91 2.80 7.69
CA GLY A 109 -4.33 2.92 7.37
C GLY A 109 -4.84 4.37 7.47
N GLU A 110 -6.12 4.55 7.24
CA GLU A 110 -6.79 5.86 7.34
C GLU A 110 -6.90 6.34 8.79
N SER A 111 -6.98 5.41 9.76
CA SER A 111 -6.88 5.72 11.19
C SER A 111 -5.47 6.18 11.59
N GLY A 112 -4.44 5.80 10.84
CA GLY A 112 -3.04 5.92 11.25
C GLY A 112 -2.63 5.01 12.42
N LYS A 113 -3.51 4.10 12.87
CA LYS A 113 -3.33 3.27 14.06
C LYS A 113 -2.98 1.83 13.77
N LEU A 114 -2.98 1.40 12.51
CA LEU A 114 -2.64 0.02 12.16
C LEU A 114 -1.18 -0.29 12.44
N ARG A 115 -0.94 -1.48 12.99
CA ARG A 115 0.36 -2.03 13.37
C ARG A 115 0.71 -3.30 12.60
N ALA A 116 -0.13 -3.68 11.63
CA ALA A 116 0.14 -4.81 10.76
C ALA A 116 -0.30 -4.58 9.31
N ARG A 117 0.37 -5.28 8.40
CA ARG A 117 -0.09 -5.50 7.02
C ARG A 117 -0.08 -6.99 6.72
N ILE A 118 -1.15 -7.46 6.09
CA ILE A 118 -1.32 -8.84 5.68
C ILE A 118 -1.05 -8.93 4.18
N GLN A 119 -0.16 -9.82 3.77
CA GLN A 119 0.25 -9.98 2.37
C GLN A 119 0.43 -11.46 2.01
N ALA A 120 0.20 -11.79 0.74
CA ALA A 120 0.65 -13.05 0.19
C ALA A 120 2.19 -13.05 0.06
N GLY A 121 2.81 -14.23 0.17
CA GLY A 121 4.25 -14.35 0.03
C GLY A 121 4.76 -13.78 -1.30
N GLY A 122 5.85 -13.01 -1.24
CA GLY A 122 6.45 -12.36 -2.41
C GLY A 122 5.66 -11.18 -2.97
N SER A 123 4.50 -10.84 -2.42
CA SER A 123 3.71 -9.69 -2.87
C SER A 123 4.25 -8.37 -2.30
N PRO A 124 4.18 -7.26 -3.05
CA PRO A 124 4.56 -5.94 -2.53
C PRO A 124 3.74 -5.56 -1.29
N ILE A 125 4.40 -4.93 -0.31
CA ILE A 125 3.72 -4.50 0.93
C ILE A 125 2.97 -3.19 0.65
N SER A 126 1.74 -3.30 0.17
CA SER A 126 0.90 -2.14 -0.12
C SER A 126 0.23 -1.57 1.15
N PRO A 127 0.03 -0.24 1.26
CA PRO A 127 0.46 0.81 0.34
C PRO A 127 1.82 1.42 0.76
N ILE A 128 2.74 0.66 1.38
CA ILE A 128 4.12 1.13 1.50
C ILE A 128 4.68 1.13 0.09
N LEU A 129 4.53 2.27 -0.56
CA LEU A 129 4.70 2.51 -1.99
C LEU A 129 5.85 1.65 -2.54
N ALA A 130 5.52 0.75 -3.45
CA ALA A 130 6.42 -0.22 -4.06
C ALA A 130 7.66 0.43 -4.72
N ASP A 131 7.66 1.75 -4.89
CA ASP A 131 8.67 2.53 -5.61
C ASP A 131 9.47 3.50 -4.70
N THR A 132 9.27 3.48 -3.38
CA THR A 132 9.79 4.53 -2.47
C THR A 132 10.81 4.04 -1.45
N ILE A 133 11.32 2.82 -1.60
CA ILE A 133 12.54 2.46 -0.90
C ILE A 133 13.67 3.34 -1.46
N PRO A 134 14.41 4.11 -0.62
CA PRO A 134 15.56 4.88 -1.08
C PRO A 134 16.56 3.99 -1.84
N SER A 135 17.13 4.49 -2.93
CA SER A 135 18.12 3.73 -3.70
C SER A 135 19.25 3.24 -2.78
N GLY A 136 19.49 1.93 -2.75
CA GLY A 136 20.50 1.31 -1.90
C GLY A 136 20.02 0.89 -0.50
N ALA A 137 18.73 1.05 -0.18
CA ALA A 137 18.18 0.41 1.01
C ALA A 137 17.91 -1.09 0.80
N VAL A 138 17.93 -1.82 1.91
CA VAL A 138 17.58 -3.23 1.98
C VAL A 138 16.55 -3.39 3.10
N ALA A 139 15.40 -3.98 2.79
CA ALA A 139 14.43 -4.38 3.80
C ALA A 139 14.86 -5.72 4.40
N THR A 140 14.95 -5.78 5.73
CA THR A 140 15.21 -6.99 6.49
C THR A 140 13.97 -7.35 7.29
N PHE A 141 13.45 -8.54 7.04
CA PHE A 141 12.35 -9.16 7.77
C PHE A 141 12.93 -10.14 8.79
N SER A 142 12.43 -10.12 10.02
CA SER A 142 12.86 -11.07 11.06
C SER A 142 11.69 -11.67 11.82
N SER A 143 11.80 -12.97 12.13
CA SER A 143 10.84 -13.73 12.93
C SER A 143 11.60 -14.77 13.74
N GLY A 144 11.79 -14.51 15.04
CA GLY A 144 12.64 -15.34 15.90
C GLY A 144 14.06 -15.45 15.36
N ALA A 145 14.52 -16.67 15.09
CA ALA A 145 15.84 -16.93 14.50
C ALA A 145 15.89 -16.78 12.97
N ALA A 146 14.73 -16.66 12.30
CA ALA A 146 14.68 -16.47 10.86
C ALA A 146 14.86 -14.99 10.51
N ALA A 147 15.68 -14.71 9.49
CA ALA A 147 15.79 -13.40 8.88
C ALA A 147 15.90 -13.52 7.37
N GLU A 148 15.22 -12.64 6.65
CA GLU A 148 15.23 -12.54 5.19
C GLU A 148 15.50 -11.10 4.81
N SER A 149 16.39 -10.86 3.85
CA SER A 149 16.70 -9.51 3.38
C SER A 149 16.47 -9.41 1.89
N THR A 150 15.88 -8.30 1.47
CA THR A 150 15.51 -8.06 0.07
C THR A 150 15.68 -6.60 -0.28
N SER A 151 16.08 -6.33 -1.51
CA SER A 151 16.13 -4.98 -2.08
C SER A 151 14.76 -4.51 -2.59
N THR A 152 13.78 -5.40 -2.68
CA THR A 152 12.39 -5.09 -3.02
C THR A 152 11.51 -5.13 -1.77
N LEU A 153 10.57 -4.20 -1.63
CA LEU A 153 9.64 -4.20 -0.48
C LEU A 153 8.52 -5.24 -0.66
N ALA A 154 8.88 -6.51 -0.72
CA ALA A 154 7.98 -7.63 -0.82
C ALA A 154 7.91 -8.40 0.50
N ALA A 155 6.72 -8.90 0.84
CA ALA A 155 6.56 -9.79 1.98
C ALA A 155 7.41 -11.07 1.80
N PRO A 156 8.03 -11.61 2.86
CA PRO A 156 8.74 -12.88 2.81
C PRO A 156 7.91 -13.97 2.15
N ASN A 157 8.54 -14.92 1.45
CA ASN A 157 7.80 -16.05 0.85
C ASN A 157 7.31 -17.05 1.91
N ARG A 158 7.98 -17.06 3.07
CA ARG A 158 7.65 -17.95 4.18
C ARG A 158 6.49 -17.37 4.98
N PRO A 159 5.39 -18.13 5.17
CA PRO A 159 4.29 -17.72 6.04
C PRO A 159 4.80 -17.42 7.46
N GLY A 160 4.19 -16.41 8.10
CA GLY A 160 4.58 -16.01 9.44
C GLY A 160 4.39 -14.52 9.71
N ILE A 161 4.76 -14.10 10.91
CA ILE A 161 4.69 -12.70 11.35
C ILE A 161 6.11 -12.17 11.42
N TRP A 162 6.37 -11.12 10.67
CA TRP A 162 7.71 -10.58 10.46
C TRP A 162 7.81 -9.16 10.99
N ASN A 163 8.84 -8.90 11.79
CA ASN A 163 9.27 -7.55 12.07
C ASN A 163 10.00 -6.99 10.86
N LEU A 164 9.82 -5.72 10.56
CA LEU A 164 10.46 -5.05 9.43
C LEU A 164 11.54 -4.09 9.94
N ALA A 165 12.74 -4.15 9.36
CA ALA A 165 13.78 -3.15 9.51
C ALA A 165 14.28 -2.71 8.13
N LEU A 166 14.63 -1.44 7.99
CA LEU A 166 15.27 -0.93 6.78
C LEU A 166 16.75 -0.66 7.07
N LYS A 167 17.62 -1.27 6.26
CA LYS A 167 19.06 -1.00 6.25
C LYS A 167 19.39 -0.05 5.10
N ILE A 168 20.05 1.07 5.39
CA ILE A 168 20.39 2.09 4.38
C ILE A 168 21.84 2.53 4.63
N GLY A 169 22.72 2.19 3.69
CA GLY A 169 24.17 2.24 3.92
C GLY A 169 24.56 1.37 5.12
N ASN A 170 25.12 2.01 6.17
CA ASN A 170 25.54 1.35 7.41
C ASN A 170 24.51 1.46 8.55
N ALA A 171 23.40 2.18 8.37
CA ALA A 171 22.36 2.32 9.38
C ALA A 171 21.29 1.23 9.23
N ILE A 172 20.88 0.60 10.33
CA ILE A 172 19.71 -0.28 10.39
C ILE A 172 18.68 0.37 11.31
N LYS A 173 17.48 0.59 10.79
CA LYS A 173 16.38 1.19 11.53
C LYS A 173 15.17 0.24 11.54
N PRO A 174 14.80 -0.34 12.70
CA PRO A 174 13.58 -1.12 12.81
C PRO A 174 12.36 -0.21 12.65
N LEU A 175 11.35 -0.69 11.95
CA LEU A 175 10.04 -0.07 11.96
C LEU A 175 9.31 -0.54 13.22
N GLY A 176 9.43 0.25 14.29
CA GLY A 176 8.85 -0.05 15.59
C GLY A 176 7.33 -0.26 15.52
N GLU A 177 6.84 -1.20 16.31
CA GLU A 177 5.39 -1.51 16.45
C GLU A 177 4.69 -1.73 15.10
N PHE A 178 5.36 -2.41 14.17
CA PHE A 178 4.79 -2.76 12.89
C PHE A 178 5.23 -4.15 12.44
N SER A 179 4.27 -4.96 12.00
CA SER A 179 4.52 -6.31 11.52
C SER A 179 3.98 -6.54 10.11
N VAL A 180 4.70 -7.35 9.34
CA VAL A 180 4.22 -7.89 8.06
C VAL A 180 3.83 -9.34 8.27
N ILE A 181 2.55 -9.62 8.09
CA ILE A 181 1.97 -10.96 8.23
C ILE A 181 1.90 -11.58 6.84
N THR A 182 2.71 -12.61 6.62
CA THR A 182 2.70 -13.39 5.39
C THR A 182 1.70 -14.53 5.52
N LEU A 183 0.74 -14.58 4.60
CA LEU A 183 -0.29 -15.61 4.55
C LEU A 183 0.28 -16.99 4.24
N ARG A 184 -0.27 -18.03 4.90
CA ARG A 184 -0.18 -19.41 4.44
C ARG A 184 -1.15 -19.59 3.26
N PRO A 185 -0.70 -20.05 2.08
CA PRO A 185 -1.54 -20.08 0.89
C PRO A 185 -2.69 -21.08 1.03
N ALA A 186 -3.86 -20.73 0.50
CA ALA A 186 -5.06 -21.57 0.57
C ALA A 186 -4.90 -22.89 -0.22
N SER A 187 -3.94 -22.97 -1.15
CA SER A 187 -3.60 -24.21 -1.86
C SER A 187 -3.08 -25.33 -0.95
N GLU A 188 -2.67 -25.02 0.27
CA GLU A 188 -2.28 -26.02 1.27
C GLU A 188 -3.48 -26.66 1.98
N GLU A 189 -4.68 -26.07 1.83
CA GLU A 189 -5.91 -26.62 2.40
C GLU A 189 -6.25 -27.95 1.73
N LYS A 190 -6.48 -29.00 2.53
CA LYS A 190 -6.86 -30.34 2.04
C LYS A 190 -8.11 -30.82 2.75
N GLY A 191 -9.21 -30.94 2.00
CA GLY A 191 -10.48 -31.45 2.52
C GLY A 191 -11.06 -30.59 3.65
N GLY A 192 -11.03 -29.27 3.51
CA GLY A 192 -11.54 -28.34 4.53
C GLY A 192 -10.61 -28.17 5.74
N ARG A 193 -9.34 -28.57 5.65
CA ARG A 193 -8.38 -28.53 6.76
C ARG A 193 -7.06 -27.90 6.36
N LEU A 194 -6.47 -27.15 7.28
CA LEU A 194 -5.04 -26.80 7.28
C LEU A 194 -4.39 -27.45 8.51
N GLY A 195 -3.54 -28.45 8.26
CA GLY A 195 -3.03 -29.31 9.34
C GLY A 195 -4.18 -29.99 10.10
N LEU A 196 -4.20 -29.83 11.43
CA LEU A 196 -5.26 -30.35 12.31
C LEU A 196 -6.47 -29.41 12.42
N TYR A 197 -6.35 -28.16 11.99
CA TYR A 197 -7.41 -27.16 12.14
C TYR A 197 -8.47 -27.34 11.06
N TYR A 198 -9.73 -27.53 11.49
CA TYR A 198 -10.85 -27.73 10.59
C TYR A 198 -11.52 -26.40 10.25
N ILE A 199 -11.40 -26.01 8.99
CA ILE A 199 -12.01 -24.80 8.42
C ILE A 199 -13.41 -25.13 7.90
N GLY A 200 -13.59 -26.32 7.35
CA GLY A 200 -14.83 -26.72 6.67
C GLY A 200 -14.89 -26.23 5.23
N ASN A 201 -16.03 -26.44 4.59
CA ASN A 201 -16.19 -26.13 3.17
C ASN A 201 -16.71 -24.71 2.99
N TRP A 202 -15.96 -23.90 2.26
CA TRP A 202 -16.42 -22.59 1.81
C TRP A 202 -17.73 -22.72 1.00
N PRO A 203 -18.72 -21.84 1.23
CA PRO A 203 -19.90 -21.79 0.39
C PRO A 203 -19.49 -21.64 -1.08
N ALA A 204 -20.19 -22.34 -1.98
CA ALA A 204 -20.00 -22.14 -3.41
C ALA A 204 -20.14 -20.64 -3.72
N ALA A 205 -19.22 -20.09 -4.52
CA ALA A 205 -19.21 -18.67 -4.86
C ALA A 205 -20.59 -18.29 -5.43
N ARG A 206 -21.39 -17.57 -4.64
CA ARG A 206 -22.71 -17.10 -5.06
C ARG A 206 -22.55 -15.76 -5.74
N LYS A 207 -23.39 -15.50 -6.74
CA LYS A 207 -23.58 -14.13 -7.24
C LYS A 207 -24.20 -13.30 -6.12
N GLY A 208 -23.36 -12.61 -5.37
CA GLY A 208 -23.78 -11.59 -4.41
C GLY A 208 -24.24 -10.31 -5.12
N ARG A 209 -24.48 -9.25 -4.35
CA ARG A 209 -24.61 -7.91 -4.92
C ARG A 209 -23.35 -7.59 -5.75
N PRO A 210 -23.48 -6.91 -6.90
CA PRO A 210 -22.32 -6.45 -7.67
C PRO A 210 -21.34 -5.68 -6.77
N GLY A 211 -20.05 -5.99 -6.89
CA GLY A 211 -18.99 -5.37 -6.08
C GLY A 211 -18.68 -6.09 -4.75
N VAL A 212 -19.43 -7.13 -4.37
CA VAL A 212 -19.21 -7.87 -3.11
C VAL A 212 -18.57 -9.22 -3.41
N ALA A 213 -17.34 -9.42 -2.95
CA ALA A 213 -16.64 -10.69 -3.10
C ALA A 213 -17.12 -11.70 -2.04
N TYR A 214 -17.63 -12.84 -2.49
CA TYR A 214 -17.92 -14.05 -1.69
C TYR A 214 -16.99 -15.21 -2.06
N SER A 215 -15.83 -14.88 -2.65
CA SER A 215 -14.82 -15.85 -3.02
C SER A 215 -14.11 -16.38 -1.78
N PRO A 216 -13.71 -17.67 -1.76
CA PRO A 216 -12.81 -18.19 -0.74
C PRO A 216 -11.52 -17.34 -0.65
N PRO A 217 -10.91 -17.25 0.54
CA PRO A 217 -9.68 -16.50 0.74
C PRO A 217 -8.53 -17.13 -0.06
N THR A 218 -7.57 -16.30 -0.47
CA THR A 218 -6.36 -16.76 -1.16
C THR A 218 -5.31 -17.33 -0.20
N GLY A 219 -5.46 -17.08 1.09
CA GLY A 219 -4.59 -17.60 2.14
C GLY A 219 -5.10 -17.24 3.54
N PHE A 220 -4.35 -17.68 4.54
CA PHE A 220 -4.73 -17.60 5.95
C PHE A 220 -3.59 -17.06 6.80
N ILE A 221 -3.92 -16.31 7.84
CA ILE A 221 -2.98 -15.96 8.90
C ILE A 221 -2.81 -17.17 9.80
N GLU A 222 -1.57 -17.63 9.97
CA GLU A 222 -1.25 -18.68 10.94
C GLU A 222 -1.10 -18.07 12.34
N VAL A 223 -2.02 -18.42 13.23
CA VAL A 223 -2.03 -17.98 14.63
C VAL A 223 -1.62 -19.13 15.53
N THR A 224 -0.46 -18.97 16.18
CA THR A 224 0.09 -19.91 17.16
C THR A 224 -0.15 -19.40 18.58
N GLN A 225 0.05 -20.27 19.57
CA GLN A 225 -0.03 -19.85 20.98
C GLN A 225 0.98 -18.74 21.31
N GLN A 226 2.13 -18.74 20.65
CA GLN A 226 3.21 -17.79 20.86
C GLN A 226 2.93 -16.43 20.20
N ASN A 227 2.20 -16.41 19.07
CA ASN A 227 2.02 -15.20 18.27
C ASN A 227 0.62 -14.57 18.38
N GLN A 228 -0.35 -15.22 19.04
CA GLN A 228 -1.75 -14.75 19.14
C GLN A 228 -1.91 -13.34 19.75
N ASN A 229 -0.94 -12.88 20.54
CA ASN A 229 -0.93 -11.53 21.11
C ASN A 229 -0.30 -10.47 20.18
N THR A 230 0.01 -10.81 18.93
CA THR A 230 0.51 -9.83 17.95
C THR A 230 -0.51 -8.72 17.78
N GLN A 231 -0.03 -7.49 17.92
CA GLN A 231 -0.83 -6.29 17.84
C GLN A 231 -1.15 -5.96 16.37
N LEU A 232 -2.44 -5.79 16.05
CA LEU A 232 -2.92 -5.43 14.72
C LEU A 232 -3.12 -3.92 14.56
N SER A 233 -3.49 -3.24 15.65
CA SER A 233 -3.72 -1.80 15.72
C SER A 233 -3.55 -1.28 17.16
N GLU A 234 -3.99 -0.07 17.50
CA GLU A 234 -3.90 0.42 18.90
C GLU A 234 -4.70 -0.47 19.88
N HIS A 235 -5.92 -0.87 19.50
CA HIS A 235 -6.84 -1.59 20.38
C HIS A 235 -6.91 -3.10 20.13
N PHE A 236 -6.55 -3.57 18.93
CA PHE A 236 -6.84 -4.94 18.53
C PHE A 236 -5.59 -5.82 18.34
N LYS A 237 -5.71 -7.10 18.72
CA LYS A 237 -4.71 -8.18 18.58
C LYS A 237 -5.27 -9.34 17.77
N LEU A 238 -4.39 -10.20 17.24
CA LEU A 238 -4.81 -11.39 16.47
C LEU A 238 -5.81 -12.27 17.22
N LYS A 239 -5.59 -12.50 18.52
CA LYS A 239 -6.46 -13.36 19.33
C LYS A 239 -7.91 -12.88 19.41
N ASP A 240 -8.14 -11.57 19.27
CA ASP A 240 -9.48 -10.99 19.41
C ASP A 240 -10.39 -11.41 18.25
N PHE A 241 -9.81 -11.84 17.13
CA PHE A 241 -10.55 -12.30 15.95
C PHE A 241 -10.62 -13.82 15.82
N LEU A 242 -10.18 -14.59 16.83
CA LEU A 242 -10.20 -16.06 16.76
C LEU A 242 -11.62 -16.62 16.90
N PRO A 243 -11.97 -17.68 16.13
CA PRO A 243 -13.18 -18.45 16.36
C PRO A 243 -13.19 -19.11 17.75
N HIS A 244 -14.38 -19.29 18.33
CA HIS A 244 -14.56 -19.85 19.67
C HIS A 244 -14.65 -21.39 19.71
N ASP A 245 -14.50 -22.06 18.57
CA ASP A 245 -14.43 -23.52 18.47
C ASP A 245 -13.00 -24.06 18.47
N GLN A 246 -12.87 -25.38 18.59
CA GLN A 246 -11.59 -26.09 18.51
C GLN A 246 -10.53 -25.52 19.48
N GLN A 247 -10.88 -25.37 20.78
CA GLN A 247 -10.05 -24.62 21.74
C GLN A 247 -8.62 -25.20 21.90
N ASN A 248 -8.49 -26.53 21.77
CA ASN A 248 -7.23 -27.25 21.97
C ASN A 248 -6.46 -27.52 20.66
N VAL A 249 -6.88 -26.96 19.53
CA VAL A 249 -6.23 -27.17 18.22
C VAL A 249 -5.41 -25.94 17.86
N TRP A 250 -4.10 -26.15 17.65
CA TRP A 250 -3.14 -25.14 17.25
C TRP A 250 -2.21 -25.66 16.14
N PRO A 251 -1.70 -24.79 15.25
CA PRO A 251 -2.10 -23.40 15.07
C PRO A 251 -3.55 -23.26 14.56
N LYS A 252 -4.15 -22.07 14.78
CA LYS A 252 -5.41 -21.65 14.16
C LYS A 252 -5.11 -20.89 12.88
N TYR A 253 -6.04 -20.92 11.92
CA TYR A 253 -5.90 -20.23 10.65
C TYR A 253 -7.09 -19.31 10.43
N ILE A 254 -6.85 -18.00 10.34
CA ILE A 254 -7.90 -16.99 10.22
C ILE A 254 -7.77 -16.17 8.94
N VAL A 255 -8.88 -15.55 8.52
CA VAL A 255 -8.91 -14.52 7.49
C VAL A 255 -9.27 -13.20 8.18
N LEU A 256 -8.55 -12.13 7.85
CA LEU A 256 -8.83 -10.80 8.36
C LEU A 256 -8.50 -9.76 7.28
N ASP A 257 -9.44 -8.87 6.99
CA ASP A 257 -9.22 -7.69 6.16
C ASP A 257 -8.84 -6.52 7.08
N MET A 258 -7.65 -5.94 6.86
CA MET A 258 -7.18 -4.82 7.68
C MET A 258 -8.05 -3.56 7.55
N LYS A 259 -8.89 -3.45 6.50
CA LYS A 259 -9.87 -2.35 6.41
C LYS A 259 -10.90 -2.37 7.54
N LEU A 260 -11.30 -3.56 7.99
CA LEU A 260 -12.19 -3.69 9.14
C LEU A 260 -11.54 -3.10 10.39
N VAL A 261 -10.31 -3.55 10.70
CA VAL A 261 -9.56 -3.08 11.86
C VAL A 261 -9.33 -1.56 11.79
N ASP A 262 -9.05 -1.03 10.60
CA ASP A 262 -8.87 0.41 10.37
C ASP A 262 -10.14 1.21 10.67
N LYS A 263 -11.28 0.69 10.19
CA LYS A 263 -12.60 1.27 10.44
C LYS A 263 -12.95 1.24 11.92
N ASP A 264 -12.69 0.13 12.59
CA ASP A 264 -12.99 0.01 14.02
C ASP A 264 -12.18 1.02 14.83
N GLU A 265 -10.89 1.21 14.52
CA GLU A 265 -10.08 2.24 15.15
C GLU A 265 -10.64 3.66 14.96
N LEU A 266 -11.17 3.98 13.77
CA LEU A 266 -11.86 5.25 13.50
C LEU A 266 -13.20 5.35 14.25
N VAL A 267 -13.93 4.24 14.40
CA VAL A 267 -15.17 4.20 15.19
C VAL A 267 -14.88 4.46 16.67
N LEU A 268 -13.85 3.82 17.23
CA LEU A 268 -13.42 4.06 18.61
C LEU A 268 -12.95 5.51 18.80
N GLN A 269 -12.23 6.07 17.83
CA GLN A 269 -11.85 7.48 17.85
C GLN A 269 -13.09 8.40 17.82
N ASP A 270 -14.05 8.17 16.93
CA ASP A 270 -15.27 8.96 16.86
C ASP A 270 -16.08 8.86 18.18
N LEU A 271 -16.19 7.67 18.77
CA LEU A 271 -16.80 7.49 20.10
C LEU A 271 -16.09 8.35 21.17
N GLN A 272 -14.76 8.33 21.19
CA GLN A 272 -13.96 9.15 22.11
C GLN A 272 -14.19 10.65 21.91
N GLU A 273 -14.24 11.12 20.66
CA GLU A 273 -14.52 12.52 20.31
C GLU A 273 -15.94 12.94 20.75
N HIS A 274 -16.86 11.99 20.91
CA HIS A 274 -18.23 12.21 21.39
C HIS A 274 -18.41 11.86 22.88
N GLY A 275 -17.32 11.74 23.64
CA GLY A 275 -17.37 11.60 25.10
C GLY A 275 -17.56 10.18 25.62
N ILE A 276 -17.49 9.16 24.76
CA ILE A 276 -17.58 7.75 25.14
C ILE A 276 -16.17 7.17 25.26
N ASN A 277 -15.81 6.57 26.39
CA ASN A 277 -14.50 5.92 26.55
C ASN A 277 -14.48 4.55 25.83
N PRO A 278 -13.68 4.36 24.77
CA PRO A 278 -13.65 3.11 24.03
C PRO A 278 -12.60 2.09 24.54
N ALA A 279 -11.85 2.40 25.60
CA ALA A 279 -10.71 1.59 26.05
C ALA A 279 -11.09 0.13 26.37
N GLY A 280 -12.32 -0.09 26.83
CA GLY A 280 -12.91 -1.38 27.12
C GLY A 280 -13.43 -2.16 25.91
N VAL A 281 -13.13 -1.76 24.67
CA VAL A 281 -13.62 -2.49 23.48
C VAL A 281 -13.32 -3.99 23.55
N ARG A 282 -14.30 -4.80 23.16
CA ARG A 282 -14.23 -6.25 23.04
C ARG A 282 -14.73 -6.68 21.67
N VAL A 283 -14.03 -7.63 21.07
CA VAL A 283 -14.53 -8.36 19.91
C VAL A 283 -15.25 -9.61 20.43
N MET A 284 -16.58 -9.61 20.33
CA MET A 284 -17.41 -10.76 20.69
C MET A 284 -17.29 -11.88 19.66
N SER A 285 -17.16 -11.53 18.38
CA SER A 285 -16.96 -12.47 17.31
C SER A 285 -16.21 -11.81 16.16
N GLY A 286 -15.07 -12.37 15.76
CA GLY A 286 -14.30 -11.91 14.61
C GLY A 286 -14.45 -12.86 13.43
N PHE A 287 -13.35 -13.47 12.99
CA PHE A 287 -13.39 -14.48 11.94
C PHE A 287 -14.21 -15.69 12.37
N ARG A 288 -14.97 -16.28 11.44
CA ARG A 288 -15.67 -17.54 11.65
C ARG A 288 -15.30 -18.50 10.52
N THR A 289 -14.78 -19.68 10.85
CA THR A 289 -14.59 -20.71 9.81
C THR A 289 -15.93 -21.10 9.19
N PRO A 290 -16.00 -21.54 7.92
CA PRO A 290 -17.22 -22.11 7.36
C PRO A 290 -17.87 -23.17 8.25
N GLN A 291 -17.07 -24.02 8.90
CA GLN A 291 -17.55 -25.01 9.87
C GLN A 291 -18.20 -24.36 11.10
N TYR A 292 -17.52 -23.41 11.74
CA TYR A 292 -18.03 -22.75 12.94
C TYR A 292 -19.29 -21.93 12.62
N ASN A 293 -19.28 -21.23 11.49
CA ASN A 293 -20.38 -20.41 11.02
C ASN A 293 -21.62 -21.24 10.66
N ALA A 294 -21.46 -22.48 10.19
CA ALA A 294 -22.59 -23.38 9.94
C ALA A 294 -23.32 -23.80 11.23
N GLY A 295 -22.60 -23.91 12.36
CA GLY A 295 -23.16 -24.26 13.67
C GLY A 295 -23.67 -23.07 14.49
N GLY A 296 -23.14 -21.86 14.25
CA GLY A 296 -23.48 -20.64 14.99
C GLY A 296 -24.23 -19.57 14.18
N GLY A 297 -24.71 -19.91 12.98
CA GLY A 297 -25.44 -18.97 12.10
C GLY A 297 -26.95 -19.27 12.04
N ASP A 298 -27.74 -18.25 11.73
CA ASP A 298 -29.20 -18.33 11.55
C ASP A 298 -29.60 -19.58 10.71
N PRO A 299 -30.38 -20.53 11.27
CA PRO A 299 -30.88 -21.71 10.57
C PRO A 299 -31.68 -21.40 9.29
N ARG A 300 -32.14 -20.15 9.11
CA ARG A 300 -32.89 -19.67 7.94
C ARG A 300 -32.02 -19.42 6.70
N GLY A 301 -30.75 -19.85 6.71
CA GLY A 301 -29.91 -19.92 5.50
C GLY A 301 -29.11 -18.66 5.20
N ARG A 302 -28.97 -17.73 6.16
CA ARG A 302 -28.13 -16.53 6.03
C ARG A 302 -26.67 -16.75 6.42
N ALA A 303 -26.36 -17.86 7.09
CA ALA A 303 -24.99 -18.25 7.46
C ALA A 303 -24.04 -18.19 6.25
N ALA A 304 -24.48 -18.67 5.08
CA ALA A 304 -23.67 -18.66 3.85
C ALA A 304 -23.30 -17.27 3.31
N LEU A 305 -23.96 -16.19 3.78
CA LEU A 305 -23.68 -14.81 3.40
C LEU A 305 -22.97 -14.01 4.51
N SER A 306 -22.61 -14.66 5.61
CA SER A 306 -21.94 -14.04 6.75
C SER A 306 -20.58 -13.47 6.34
N ARG A 307 -20.40 -12.17 6.57
CA ARG A 307 -19.14 -11.46 6.30
C ARG A 307 -18.01 -11.90 7.22
N HIS A 308 -18.32 -12.45 8.41
CA HIS A 308 -17.30 -13.01 9.32
C HIS A 308 -16.43 -14.10 8.68
N MET A 309 -16.99 -14.90 7.75
CA MET A 309 -16.21 -15.92 7.04
C MET A 309 -15.17 -15.32 6.11
N TYR A 310 -15.38 -14.10 5.62
CA TYR A 310 -14.50 -13.46 4.66
C TYR A 310 -13.51 -12.50 5.32
N GLY A 311 -13.48 -12.48 6.66
CA GLY A 311 -12.52 -11.71 7.47
C GLY A 311 -12.79 -10.21 7.51
N ASP A 312 -13.91 -9.75 6.94
CA ASP A 312 -14.22 -8.33 6.82
C ASP A 312 -15.37 -7.89 7.74
N ALA A 313 -15.69 -8.69 8.76
CA ALA A 313 -16.68 -8.36 9.78
C ALA A 313 -16.28 -8.77 11.20
N ASN A 314 -16.83 -8.05 12.17
CA ASN A 314 -16.80 -8.41 13.57
C ASN A 314 -18.08 -7.94 14.30
N ASP A 315 -18.25 -8.47 15.51
CA ASP A 315 -19.23 -8.04 16.49
C ASP A 315 -18.47 -7.43 17.67
N ILE A 316 -18.76 -6.17 18.00
CA ILE A 316 -18.07 -5.44 19.08
C ILE A 316 -19.03 -4.88 20.14
N TYR A 317 -18.50 -4.67 21.34
CA TYR A 317 -19.12 -3.93 22.42
C TYR A 317 -18.04 -3.24 23.26
N ILE A 318 -18.43 -2.22 24.04
CA ILE A 318 -17.53 -1.51 24.95
C ILE A 318 -17.82 -1.99 26.37
N ASP A 319 -16.80 -2.50 27.05
CA ASP A 319 -16.85 -3.09 28.40
C ASP A 319 -15.68 -2.53 29.22
N ASN A 320 -15.84 -1.31 29.73
CA ASN A 320 -14.80 -0.64 30.51
C ASN A 320 -14.71 -1.19 31.94
N ASN A 321 -15.81 -1.69 32.49
CA ASN A 321 -15.85 -2.22 33.86
C ASN A 321 -15.41 -3.70 33.96
N GLY A 322 -15.33 -4.42 32.83
CA GLY A 322 -14.85 -5.80 32.75
C GLY A 322 -15.88 -6.84 33.18
N ASP A 323 -17.18 -6.52 33.21
CA ASP A 323 -18.23 -7.44 33.63
C ASP A 323 -18.74 -8.36 32.51
N GLY A 324 -18.23 -8.16 31.28
CA GLY A 324 -18.60 -8.95 30.10
C GLY A 324 -19.89 -8.50 29.42
N GLN A 325 -20.47 -7.37 29.83
CA GLN A 325 -21.60 -6.72 29.18
C GLN A 325 -21.16 -5.40 28.52
N MET A 326 -22.00 -4.89 27.63
CA MET A 326 -21.83 -3.53 27.12
C MET A 326 -22.10 -2.53 28.25
N ASP A 327 -21.29 -1.48 28.33
CA ASP A 327 -21.57 -0.33 29.18
C ASP A 327 -22.84 0.41 28.70
N ASP A 328 -23.50 1.14 29.61
CA ASP A 328 -24.55 2.10 29.26
C ASP A 328 -23.90 3.29 28.54
N LEU A 329 -23.89 3.26 27.21
CA LEU A 329 -23.22 4.26 26.35
C LEU A 329 -24.06 5.50 26.13
N ASN A 330 -25.39 5.40 26.26
CA ASN A 330 -26.28 6.54 26.10
C ASN A 330 -26.60 7.26 27.42
N HIS A 331 -26.14 6.72 28.55
CA HIS A 331 -26.31 7.23 29.91
C HIS A 331 -27.79 7.31 30.35
N ASP A 332 -28.63 6.37 29.89
CA ASP A 332 -30.06 6.31 30.24
C ASP A 332 -30.35 5.42 31.47
N GLY A 333 -29.33 4.77 32.03
CA GLY A 333 -29.38 3.87 33.17
C GLY A 333 -29.73 2.43 32.81
N ARG A 334 -29.76 2.05 31.52
CA ARG A 334 -30.15 0.70 31.07
C ARG A 334 -29.25 0.19 29.94
N VAL A 335 -28.56 -0.92 30.20
CA VAL A 335 -27.83 -1.64 29.15
C VAL A 335 -28.79 -2.35 28.19
N ASN A 336 -28.96 -1.83 26.98
CA ASN A 336 -29.87 -2.35 25.97
C ASN A 336 -29.44 -2.01 24.52
N ILE A 337 -30.30 -2.26 23.53
CA ILE A 337 -29.97 -2.03 22.11
C ILE A 337 -29.72 -0.54 21.78
N ALA A 338 -30.20 0.39 22.61
CA ALA A 338 -29.93 1.81 22.47
C ALA A 338 -28.43 2.14 22.65
N ASP A 339 -27.68 1.33 23.40
CA ASP A 339 -26.23 1.48 23.54
C ASP A 339 -25.50 1.06 22.25
N ALA A 340 -25.91 -0.06 21.66
CA ALA A 340 -25.42 -0.49 20.35
C ALA A 340 -25.71 0.56 19.25
N LYS A 341 -26.81 1.32 19.39
CA LYS A 341 -27.13 2.42 18.48
C LYS A 341 -26.10 3.56 18.55
N VAL A 342 -25.49 3.82 19.70
CA VAL A 342 -24.40 4.80 19.84
C VAL A 342 -23.21 4.43 18.95
N ILE A 343 -22.80 3.16 18.96
CA ILE A 343 -21.74 2.64 18.08
C ILE A 343 -22.16 2.71 16.60
N GLN A 344 -23.39 2.35 16.26
CA GLN A 344 -23.89 2.47 14.88
C GLN A 344 -23.85 3.92 14.38
N ASP A 345 -24.16 4.90 15.24
CA ASP A 345 -24.12 6.30 14.85
C ASP A 345 -22.67 6.79 14.61
N ALA A 346 -21.70 6.29 15.38
CA ALA A 346 -20.28 6.47 15.10
C ALA A 346 -19.88 5.85 13.75
N VAL A 347 -20.30 4.62 13.46
CA VAL A 347 -20.08 3.97 12.15
C VAL A 347 -20.63 4.83 11.00
N ASN A 348 -21.82 5.41 11.16
CA ASN A 348 -22.42 6.27 10.13
C ASN A 348 -21.59 7.56 9.89
N ARG A 349 -20.99 8.14 10.94
CA ARG A 349 -20.10 9.31 10.80
C ARG A 349 -18.79 8.92 10.13
N VAL A 350 -18.17 7.82 10.57
CA VAL A 350 -16.93 7.29 10.00
C VAL A 350 -17.10 6.96 8.52
N GLU A 351 -18.13 6.22 8.12
CA GLU A 351 -18.33 5.87 6.70
C GLU A 351 -18.58 7.09 5.79
N ARG A 352 -19.13 8.19 6.34
CA ARG A 352 -19.29 9.44 5.60
C ARG A 352 -17.95 10.16 5.41
N ALA A 353 -17.05 10.10 6.40
CA ALA A 353 -15.71 10.68 6.32
C ALA A 353 -14.73 9.79 5.53
N HIS A 354 -14.93 8.48 5.54
CA HIS A 354 -14.06 7.45 4.98
C HIS A 354 -14.83 6.49 4.03
N PRO A 355 -15.24 6.94 2.83
CA PRO A 355 -16.09 6.15 1.93
C PRO A 355 -15.47 4.83 1.44
N SER A 356 -14.14 4.73 1.47
CA SER A 356 -13.32 3.54 1.18
C SER A 356 -13.55 2.38 2.17
N LEU A 357 -14.06 2.66 3.37
CA LEU A 357 -14.30 1.72 4.46
C LEU A 357 -15.80 1.37 4.65
N ILE A 358 -16.64 1.73 3.67
CA ILE A 358 -18.08 1.55 3.76
C ILE A 358 -18.49 0.07 3.86
N GLY A 359 -19.52 -0.22 4.66
CA GLY A 359 -20.07 -1.55 4.77
C GLY A 359 -21.35 -1.66 5.61
N GLY A 360 -21.59 -2.86 6.12
CA GLY A 360 -22.73 -3.17 6.96
C GLY A 360 -22.53 -2.74 8.41
N CYS A 361 -23.64 -2.41 9.06
CA CYS A 361 -23.69 -2.25 10.51
C CYS A 361 -25.05 -2.75 11.03
N GLY A 362 -25.02 -3.72 11.93
CA GLY A 362 -26.19 -4.29 12.58
C GLY A 362 -26.15 -4.05 14.08
N ILE A 363 -27.29 -3.72 14.69
CA ILE A 363 -27.37 -3.62 16.16
C ILE A 363 -28.20 -4.77 16.70
N TYR A 364 -27.77 -5.32 17.83
CA TYR A 364 -28.36 -6.52 18.42
C TYR A 364 -28.69 -6.27 19.88
N SER A 365 -29.90 -6.68 20.29
CA SER A 365 -30.25 -6.74 21.71
C SER A 365 -29.47 -7.84 22.43
N GLY A 366 -29.29 -7.68 23.73
CA GLY A 366 -28.79 -8.74 24.58
C GLY A 366 -29.77 -9.91 24.70
N THR A 367 -29.23 -11.09 24.97
CA THR A 367 -29.95 -12.33 25.27
C THR A 367 -29.51 -12.84 26.66
N SER A 368 -29.95 -14.03 27.06
CA SER A 368 -29.39 -14.69 28.24
C SER A 368 -27.93 -15.12 28.08
N ALA A 369 -27.41 -15.17 26.84
CA ALA A 369 -26.06 -15.64 26.55
C ALA A 369 -25.04 -14.51 26.41
N HIS A 370 -25.47 -13.30 26.04
CA HIS A 370 -24.59 -12.16 25.79
C HIS A 370 -25.35 -10.83 25.92
N GLY A 371 -24.64 -9.74 26.19
CA GLY A 371 -25.17 -8.37 26.16
C GLY A 371 -25.48 -7.85 24.76
N PRO A 372 -25.98 -6.61 24.63
CA PRO A 372 -26.13 -5.97 23.33
C PRO A 372 -24.75 -5.81 22.65
N PHE A 373 -24.73 -5.82 21.33
CA PHE A 373 -23.51 -5.65 20.55
C PHE A 373 -23.80 -5.03 19.18
N THR A 374 -22.74 -4.57 18.52
CA THR A 374 -22.81 -3.99 17.17
C THR A 374 -21.97 -4.81 16.21
N HIS A 375 -22.62 -5.35 15.18
CA HIS A 375 -21.96 -5.90 14.00
C HIS A 375 -21.40 -4.75 13.16
N ILE A 376 -20.15 -4.85 12.70
CA ILE A 376 -19.51 -3.94 11.75
C ILE A 376 -18.85 -4.78 10.65
N ASP A 377 -18.95 -4.33 9.39
CA ASP A 377 -18.15 -4.89 8.30
C ASP A 377 -17.78 -3.86 7.24
N THR A 378 -16.93 -4.27 6.30
CA THR A 378 -16.46 -3.47 5.15
C THR A 378 -16.88 -4.06 3.81
N ARG A 379 -18.11 -4.57 3.69
CA ARG A 379 -18.65 -5.23 2.49
C ARG A 379 -18.74 -4.37 1.22
N GLY A 380 -18.38 -3.08 1.30
CA GLY A 380 -18.34 -2.15 0.16
C GLY A 380 -19.66 -1.47 -0.18
N TYR A 381 -20.70 -1.62 0.65
CA TYR A 381 -21.96 -0.88 0.51
C TYR A 381 -22.68 -0.77 1.85
N PRO A 382 -23.46 0.29 2.08
CA PRO A 382 -24.16 0.49 3.34
C PRO A 382 -25.29 -0.52 3.48
N ALA A 383 -25.37 -1.13 4.67
CA ALA A 383 -26.49 -1.95 5.09
C ALA A 383 -26.73 -1.72 6.58
N ARG A 384 -27.98 -1.52 6.99
CA ARG A 384 -28.38 -1.34 8.39
C ARG A 384 -29.51 -2.30 8.73
N TRP A 385 -29.39 -2.95 9.88
CA TRP A 385 -30.42 -3.86 10.36
C TRP A 385 -30.42 -3.92 11.88
N ILE A 386 -31.52 -4.45 12.41
CA ILE A 386 -31.73 -4.73 13.82
C ILE A 386 -31.91 -6.24 13.95
N GLY A 387 -31.13 -6.88 14.82
CA GLY A 387 -31.26 -8.29 15.16
C GLY A 387 -31.61 -8.48 16.64
N THR A 388 -32.16 -9.64 17.00
CA THR A 388 -32.56 -9.94 18.39
C THR A 388 -31.52 -10.74 19.17
N GLY A 389 -30.41 -11.15 18.52
CA GLY A 389 -29.37 -11.98 19.14
C GLY A 389 -29.73 -13.47 19.22
N ASP A 390 -30.99 -13.84 18.93
CA ASP A 390 -31.41 -15.23 18.85
C ASP A 390 -30.77 -15.89 17.61
N SER A 391 -29.78 -16.74 17.86
CA SER A 391 -29.21 -17.67 16.87
C SER A 391 -29.77 -19.06 17.11
#